data_AF-A0A2V8K4U7-F1
#
_entry.id   AF-A0A2V8K4U7-F1
#
_cell.length_a   1.000
_cell.length_b   1.000
_cell.length_c   1.000
_cell.angle_alpha   90.00
_cell.angle_beta   90.00
_cell.angle_gamma   90.00
#
_symmetry.space_group_name_H-M   'P 1'
#
loop_
_entity.id
_entity.type
_entity.pdbx_description
1 polymer ?
#
loop_
_entity_poly.entity_id
_entity_poly.type
_entity_poly.pdbx_seq_one_letter_code
_entity_poly.pdbx_strand_id
1 'polypeptide(L)'
;SWDNTPRRQNHSNVFEYARPGAYQAWLEAVLEETHEQNFGEERIVFINAWNEWGGGKHLEPDKRYGHGFLEATRNARDAWLLKREQVLS
;
A
#
# COMPACT_ATOMS: atom_id res chain seq x y z
N SER A 1 5.00 -2.07 -11.91
CA SER A 1 6.38 -2.31 -11.44
C SER A 1 7.00 -0.97 -11.13
N TRP A 2 7.53 -0.75 -9.92
CA TRP A 2 8.28 0.47 -9.61
C TRP A 2 9.77 0.22 -9.68
N ASP A 3 10.48 1.13 -10.34
CA ASP A 3 11.93 1.18 -10.39
C ASP A 3 12.42 2.59 -9.99
N ASN A 4 13.24 2.66 -8.93
CA ASN A 4 13.93 3.88 -8.49
C ASN A 4 15.47 3.80 -8.63
N THR A 5 15.97 2.81 -9.38
CA THR A 5 17.40 2.57 -9.62
C THR A 5 18.17 3.82 -10.08
N PRO A 6 17.62 4.72 -10.93
CA PRO A 6 18.36 5.93 -11.34
C PRO A 6 18.61 6.95 -10.22
N ARG A 7 17.87 6.90 -9.10
CA ARG A 7 17.92 7.92 -8.04
C ARG A 7 18.55 7.44 -6.73
N ARG A 8 18.77 6.13 -6.54
CA ARG A 8 19.29 5.57 -5.27
C ARG A 8 20.44 4.57 -5.38
N GLN A 9 20.99 4.31 -6.58
CA GLN A 9 22.11 3.39 -6.77
C GLN A 9 21.93 2.10 -5.92
N ASN A 10 22.72 1.89 -4.87
CA ASN A 10 22.79 0.65 -4.08
C ASN A 10 21.65 0.43 -3.06
N HIS A 11 20.67 1.34 -2.96
CA HIS A 11 19.47 1.20 -2.10
C HIS A 11 18.17 1.29 -2.93
N SER A 12 18.13 0.60 -4.07
CA SER A 12 16.94 0.54 -4.91
C SER A 12 15.90 -0.44 -4.34
N ASN A 13 14.63 -0.03 -4.39
CA ASN A 13 13.50 -0.91 -4.10
C ASN A 13 12.85 -1.22 -5.45
N VAL A 14 13.13 -2.40 -5.97
CA VAL A 14 12.52 -2.90 -7.21
C VAL A 14 11.27 -3.69 -6.83
N PHE A 15 10.09 -3.11 -7.06
CA PHE A 15 8.84 -3.86 -6.95
C PHE A 15 8.46 -4.39 -8.33
N GLU A 16 9.01 -5.54 -8.67
CA GLU A 16 8.57 -6.32 -9.81
C GLU A 16 7.29 -7.10 -9.43
N TYR A 17 6.36 -7.29 -10.36
CA TYR A 17 5.09 -8.01 -10.15
C TYR A 17 4.13 -7.41 -9.11
N ALA A 18 3.88 -6.10 -9.14
CA ALA A 18 2.77 -5.48 -8.41
C ALA A 18 1.45 -6.20 -8.73
N ARG A 19 0.99 -7.04 -7.81
CA ARG A 19 -0.29 -7.73 -7.81
C ARG A 19 -1.12 -7.16 -6.67
N PRO A 20 -2.46 -7.04 -6.81
CA PRO A 20 -3.33 -6.56 -5.74
C PRO A 20 -3.06 -7.20 -4.37
N GLY A 21 -2.87 -8.53 -4.31
CA GLY A 21 -2.61 -9.23 -3.04
C GLY A 21 -1.27 -8.86 -2.39
N ALA A 22 -0.20 -8.67 -3.16
CA ALA A 22 1.09 -8.25 -2.61
C ALA A 22 1.03 -6.80 -2.10
N TYR A 23 0.30 -5.93 -2.82
CA TYR A 23 0.02 -4.58 -2.37
C TYR A 23 -0.83 -4.54 -1.10
N GLN A 24 -1.84 -5.41 -0.98
CA GLN A 24 -2.65 -5.53 0.24
C GLN A 24 -1.79 -5.90 1.45
N ALA A 25 -0.98 -6.96 1.33
CA ALA A 25 -0.11 -7.41 2.42
C ALA A 25 0.90 -6.33 2.85
N TRP A 26 1.46 -5.60 1.88
CA TRP A 26 2.31 -4.44 2.17
C TRP A 26 1.56 -3.34 2.93
N LEU A 27 0.35 -2.98 2.48
CA LEU A 27 -0.43 -1.93 3.12
C LEU A 27 -0.87 -2.31 4.54
N GLU A 28 -1.24 -3.57 4.77
CA GLU A 28 -1.55 -4.09 6.11
C GLU A 28 -0.36 -3.91 7.06
N ALA A 29 0.85 -4.29 6.62
CA ALA A 29 2.06 -4.12 7.41
C ALA A 29 2.38 -2.65 7.71
N VAL A 30 2.24 -1.76 6.71
CA VAL A 30 2.48 -0.32 6.89
C VAL A 30 1.46 0.31 7.84
N LEU A 31 0.19 -0.11 7.81
CA LEU A 31 -0.84 0.37 8.74
C LEU A 31 -0.54 -0.04 10.18
N GLU A 32 -0.04 -1.25 10.40
CA GLU A 32 0.38 -1.76 11.71
C GLU A 32 1.61 -1.00 12.21
N GLU A 33 2.66 -0.89 11.40
CA GLU A 33 3.87 -0.15 11.72
C GLU A 33 3.58 1.33 12.04
N THR A 34 2.74 1.97 11.23
CA THR A 34 2.33 3.37 11.43
C THR A 34 1.60 3.54 12.76
N HIS A 35 0.77 2.56 13.13
CA HIS A 35 0.06 2.60 14.40
C HIS A 35 0.99 2.45 15.61
N GLU A 36 1.98 1.56 15.51
CA GLU A 36 2.95 1.30 16.58
C GLU A 36 3.95 2.44 16.77
N GLN A 37 4.40 3.07 15.68
CA GLN A 37 5.47 4.06 15.71
C GLN A 37 4.99 5.51 15.88
N ASN A 38 3.70 5.80 15.65
CA ASN A 38 3.15 7.16 15.68
C ASN A 38 1.95 7.28 16.63
N PHE A 39 1.67 8.51 17.05
CA PHE A 39 0.64 8.82 18.04
C PHE A 39 -0.42 9.77 17.49
N GLY A 40 -1.67 9.61 17.96
CA GLY A 40 -2.77 10.52 17.62
C GLY A 40 -2.97 10.69 16.11
N GLU A 41 -2.96 11.95 15.67
CA GLU A 41 -3.23 12.37 14.29
C GLU A 41 -2.05 12.14 13.34
N GLU A 42 -0.87 11.79 13.84
CA GLU A 42 0.33 11.54 13.01
C GLU A 42 0.29 10.18 12.28
N ARG A 43 -0.75 9.36 12.55
CA ARG A 43 -0.95 8.06 11.93
C ARG A 43 -1.48 8.19 10.49
N ILE A 44 -0.64 8.69 9.60
CA ILE A 44 -0.97 8.96 8.20
C ILE A 44 -0.09 8.10 7.29
N VAL A 45 -0.73 7.40 6.33
CA VAL A 45 -0.03 6.65 5.28
C VAL A 45 -0.29 7.31 3.93
N PHE A 46 0.79 7.62 3.21
CA PHE A 46 0.72 8.14 1.85
C PHE A 46 0.97 7.02 0.83
N ILE A 47 0.10 6.90 -0.17
CA ILE A 47 0.28 5.95 -1.27
C ILE A 47 0.67 6.73 -2.52
N ASN A 48 1.82 6.37 -3.09
CA ASN A 48 2.29 6.87 -4.37
C ASN A 48 2.15 5.76 -5.43
N ALA A 49 1.40 5.89 -6.52
CA ALA A 49 0.55 7.01 -6.94
C ALA A 49 -0.87 6.52 -7.26
N TRP A 50 -1.80 7.46 -7.43
CA TRP A 50 -3.09 7.15 -8.04
C TRP A 50 -2.92 6.64 -9.48
N ASN A 51 -2.15 7.34 -10.32
CA ASN A 51 -2.09 7.12 -11.77
C ASN A 51 -0.70 7.35 -12.40
N GLU A 52 0.38 6.87 -11.76
CA GLU A 52 1.74 6.92 -12.34
C GLU A 52 1.99 5.71 -13.26
N TRP A 53 1.28 5.69 -14.38
CA TRP A 53 1.32 4.60 -15.37
C TRP A 53 2.71 4.39 -15.98
N GLY A 54 3.43 5.48 -16.28
CA GLY A 54 4.78 5.41 -16.85
C GLY A 54 5.82 4.75 -15.94
N GLY A 55 5.53 4.69 -14.63
CA GLY A 55 6.34 4.04 -13.60
C GLY A 55 5.70 2.80 -13.00
N GLY A 56 4.66 2.25 -13.66
CA GLY A 56 3.96 1.02 -13.24
C GLY A 56 3.37 1.07 -11.82
N LYS A 57 3.05 2.27 -11.34
CA LYS A 57 2.47 2.54 -10.02
C LYS A 57 1.13 3.24 -10.17
N HIS A 58 0.08 2.45 -10.24
CA HIS A 58 -1.28 2.97 -10.34
C HIS A 58 -2.20 2.17 -9.41
N LEU A 59 -3.02 2.92 -8.68
CA LEU A 59 -4.22 2.40 -8.02
C LEU A 59 -5.42 2.48 -8.94
N GLU A 60 -5.37 3.38 -9.93
CA GLU A 60 -6.41 3.58 -10.93
C GLU A 60 -6.82 2.24 -11.56
N PRO A 61 -8.12 1.98 -11.79
CA PRO A 61 -8.54 0.72 -12.39
C PRO A 61 -7.89 0.48 -13.76
N ASP A 62 -7.44 -0.75 -13.98
CA ASP A 62 -6.77 -1.15 -15.22
C ASP A 62 -7.47 -2.32 -15.92
N LYS A 63 -7.04 -2.65 -17.14
CA LYS A 63 -7.61 -3.78 -17.89
C LYS A 63 -7.21 -5.17 -17.37
N ARG A 64 -6.16 -5.27 -16.54
CA ARG A 64 -5.56 -6.52 -16.08
C ARG A 64 -6.15 -7.01 -14.75
N TYR A 65 -6.37 -6.09 -13.82
CA TYR A 65 -6.81 -6.30 -12.46
C TYR A 65 -8.09 -5.53 -12.14
N GLY A 66 -8.64 -4.71 -13.05
CA GLY A 66 -9.86 -3.95 -12.81
C GLY A 66 -9.70 -3.06 -11.58
N HIS A 67 -10.61 -3.21 -10.62
CA HIS A 67 -10.57 -2.50 -9.33
C HIS A 67 -9.67 -3.18 -8.28
N GLY A 68 -8.90 -4.21 -8.62
CA GLY A 68 -8.20 -5.06 -7.66
C GLY A 68 -7.32 -4.28 -6.68
N PHE A 69 -6.62 -3.23 -7.12
CA PHE A 69 -5.83 -2.39 -6.21
C PHE A 69 -6.69 -1.57 -5.23
N LEU A 70 -7.85 -1.05 -5.67
CA LEU A 70 -8.79 -0.36 -4.78
C LEU A 70 -9.44 -1.32 -3.78
N GLU A 71 -9.77 -2.52 -4.23
CA GLU A 71 -10.28 -3.58 -3.36
C GLU A 71 -9.25 -3.97 -2.31
N ALA A 72 -7.98 -4.13 -2.71
CA ALA A 72 -6.87 -4.36 -1.79
C ALA A 72 -6.71 -3.21 -0.77
N THR A 73 -6.81 -1.95 -1.18
CA THR A 73 -6.80 -0.80 -0.26
C THR A 73 -7.94 -0.90 0.76
N ARG A 74 -9.16 -1.18 0.29
CA ARG A 74 -10.34 -1.35 1.16
C ARG A 74 -10.15 -2.51 2.14
N ASN A 75 -9.70 -3.66 1.66
CA ASN A 75 -9.50 -4.85 2.48
C ASN A 75 -8.48 -4.60 3.59
N ALA A 76 -7.33 -3.99 3.29
CA ALA A 76 -6.32 -3.67 4.30
C ALA A 76 -6.87 -2.71 5.37
N ARG A 77 -7.61 -1.67 4.95
CA ARG A 77 -8.28 -0.73 5.87
C ARG A 77 -9.29 -1.44 6.77
N ASP A 78 -10.16 -2.26 6.20
CA ASP A 78 -11.24 -2.93 6.93
C ASP A 78 -10.67 -3.99 7.90
N ALA A 79 -9.65 -4.74 7.48
CA ALA A 79 -8.93 -5.66 8.36
C ALA A 79 -8.32 -4.95 9.56
N TRP A 80 -7.72 -3.77 9.35
CA TRP A 80 -7.17 -2.95 10.43
C TRP A 80 -8.26 -2.42 11.38
N LEU A 81 -9.41 -1.98 10.86
CA LEU A 81 -10.53 -1.54 11.69
C LEU A 81 -11.06 -2.68 12.58
N LEU A 82 -11.25 -3.87 12.02
CA LEU A 82 -11.70 -5.06 12.77
C LEU A 82 -10.72 -5.45 13.89
N LYS A 83 -9.41 -5.44 13.61
CA LYS A 83 -8.38 -5.70 14.64
C LYS A 83 -8.48 -4.70 15.80
N ARG A 84 -8.73 -3.42 15.51
CA ARG A 84 -8.87 -2.38 16.54
C ARG A 84 -10.11 -2.54 17.40
N GLU A 85 -11.23 -2.95 16.81
CA GLU A 85 -12.46 -3.21 17.56
C GLU A 85 -12.28 -4.36 18.56
N GLN A 86 -11.56 -5.43 18.16
CA GLN A 86 -11.26 -6.57 19.04
C GLN A 86 -10.31 -6.23 20.21
N VAL A 87 -9.43 -5.23 20.05
CA VAL A 87 -8.53 -4.79 21.12
C VAL A 87 -9.23 -3.90 22.14
N LEU A 88 -10.35 -3.28 21.75
CA LEU A 88 -11.13 -2.36 22.60
C LEU A 88 -12.33 -3.04 23.29
N SER A 89 -12.66 -4.28 22.93
CA SER A 89 -13.72 -5.12 23.53
C SER A 89 -13.19 -5.98 24.68
#